data_AF-A0A1I0MLM6-F1
#
_entry.id   AF-A0A1I0MLM6-F1
#
_cell.length_a   1.000
_cell.length_b   1.000
_cell.length_c   1.000
_cell.angle_alpha   90.00
_cell.angle_beta   90.00
_cell.angle_gamma   90.00
#
_symmetry.space_group_name_H-M   'P 1'
#
loop_
_entity.id
_entity.type
_entity.pdbx_description
1 polymer ?
#
loop_
_entity_poly.entity_id
_entity_poly.type
_entity_poly.pdbx_seq_one_letter_code
_entity_poly.pdbx_strand_id
1 'polypeptide(L)'
;MHIASVLQGCLDRVVPSPALFDKAYYLATYPDMRSYKGSLYSHYQKFGWREGRFPTPLFDSKWYSDTYLNGAPDQNPLEHYEQVGWKLGFNPSAVFDAKWFRETHMSGRSDRDPLAFYIESCATAGISPHPLLNISAYLNDNREVPKDAMDALNHILREGYHGVRAAVPGFDPEHYRSKNPETAGLSDPETWKHFLVHGRKTHGVFWPSEAVMKARVAPRPNSPTSTEQQSPMIIAGFHRSGTSLTSNLLLNAGLYLGDRLLGANYSNPRGHFEDVEVISFHNRLLANAGRDWMVSDHFEPIVTAADISWMRDYGTRRAGIGAWGFKDPRSTLFLSQWTAVFPSSTILYIHRPCIECVHSIKRRAANWLRLGIDTDLNARFWTQEDLAVKMYLTYAETALEFLEQFSGRSCVVALDDILKGRNIVRQINEHWGYDLKECKISDIFDTESMSRVGPNEYIHDKSLLARIEDVESRFSALAERGFGPAVASEEGAQ
;
A
#
# COMPACT_ATOMS: atom_id res chain seq x y z
N MET A 1 -33.48 17.45 -41.83
CA MET A 1 -33.48 18.91 -41.56
C MET A 1 -33.54 19.30 -40.06
N HIS A 2 -33.44 18.37 -39.10
CA HIS A 2 -33.63 18.70 -37.67
C HIS A 2 -32.37 18.62 -36.78
N ILE A 3 -31.27 18.03 -37.25
CA ILE A 3 -30.01 17.91 -36.47
C ILE A 3 -29.11 19.15 -36.63
N ALA A 4 -29.11 19.78 -37.81
CA ALA A 4 -28.32 20.98 -38.07
C ALA A 4 -28.87 22.24 -37.36
N SER A 5 -30.17 22.29 -37.05
CA SER A 5 -30.81 23.44 -36.39
C SER A 5 -30.62 23.46 -34.87
N VAL A 6 -30.41 22.30 -34.24
CA VAL A 6 -30.07 22.22 -32.80
C VAL A 6 -28.61 22.63 -32.55
N LEU A 7 -27.73 22.42 -33.52
CA LEU A 7 -26.31 22.80 -33.42
C LEU A 7 -26.06 24.30 -33.61
N GLN A 8 -26.97 25.03 -34.28
CA GLN A 8 -26.82 26.47 -34.53
C GLN A 8 -27.29 27.35 -33.37
N GLY A 9 -28.04 26.80 -32.39
CA GLY A 9 -28.64 27.54 -31.28
C GLY A 9 -27.80 27.63 -29.99
N CYS A 10 -26.60 27.03 -29.96
CA CYS A 10 -25.75 26.97 -28.75
C CYS A 10 -24.54 27.93 -28.81
N LEU A 11 -24.54 28.95 -29.67
CA LEU A 11 -23.43 29.89 -29.83
C LEU A 11 -23.48 31.12 -28.92
N ASP A 12 -24.38 31.17 -27.93
CA ASP A 12 -24.38 32.23 -26.93
C ASP A 12 -23.63 31.81 -25.66
N ARG A 13 -22.35 32.21 -25.63
CA ARG A 13 -21.43 32.36 -24.49
C ARG A 13 -21.57 31.29 -23.39
N VAL A 14 -20.89 30.16 -23.61
CA VAL A 14 -20.38 29.34 -22.50
C VAL A 14 -19.45 30.22 -21.67
N VAL A 15 -19.92 30.66 -20.50
CA VAL A 15 -19.03 31.17 -19.46
C VAL A 15 -18.29 29.94 -18.91
N PRO A 16 -16.95 29.90 -18.98
CA PRO A 16 -16.18 28.75 -18.52
C PRO A 16 -16.45 28.50 -17.03
N SER A 17 -16.38 27.25 -16.58
CA SER A 17 -16.24 27.01 -15.15
C SER A 17 -14.93 27.65 -14.68
N PRO A 18 -14.94 28.58 -13.71
CA PRO A 18 -13.73 29.20 -13.18
C PRO A 18 -12.69 28.18 -12.66
N ALA A 19 -13.08 26.92 -12.45
CA ALA A 19 -12.24 25.86 -11.91
C ALA A 19 -11.20 25.31 -12.90
N LEU A 20 -11.45 25.36 -14.22
CA LEU A 20 -10.59 24.68 -15.21
C LEU A 20 -9.44 25.55 -15.76
N PHE A 21 -9.41 26.83 -15.40
CA PHE A 21 -8.29 27.73 -15.65
C PHE A 21 -7.81 28.37 -14.35
N ASP A 22 -6.66 27.91 -13.87
CA ASP A 22 -6.04 28.45 -12.66
C ASP A 22 -5.12 29.61 -13.02
N LYS A 23 -5.58 30.83 -12.75
CA LYS A 23 -4.84 32.07 -13.00
C LYS A 23 -3.52 32.12 -12.21
N ALA A 24 -3.52 31.66 -10.95
CA ALA A 24 -2.34 31.72 -10.09
C ALA A 24 -1.27 30.76 -10.59
N TYR A 25 -1.67 29.53 -10.91
CA TYR A 25 -0.81 28.54 -11.57
C TYR A 25 -0.25 29.06 -12.91
N TYR A 26 -1.09 29.64 -13.77
CA TYR A 26 -0.67 30.11 -15.09
C TYR A 26 0.42 31.18 -15.00
N LEU A 27 0.31 32.13 -14.06
CA LEU A 27 1.33 33.17 -13.82
C LEU A 27 2.59 32.65 -13.12
N ALA A 28 2.44 31.62 -12.28
CA ALA A 28 3.57 30.98 -11.60
C ALA A 28 4.40 30.14 -12.59
N THR A 29 3.74 29.45 -13.51
CA THR A 29 4.35 28.53 -14.48
C THR A 29 4.86 29.24 -15.74
N TYR A 30 4.21 30.34 -16.14
CA TYR A 30 4.58 31.10 -17.33
C TYR A 30 4.95 32.55 -16.99
N PRO A 31 6.22 32.84 -16.63
CA PRO A 31 6.62 34.18 -16.18
C PRO A 31 6.42 35.29 -17.23
N ASP A 32 6.47 34.96 -18.51
CA ASP A 32 6.20 35.88 -19.64
C ASP A 32 4.77 36.44 -19.61
N MET A 33 3.84 35.72 -19.00
CA MET A 33 2.44 36.15 -18.86
C MET A 33 2.24 37.22 -17.79
N ARG A 34 3.22 37.49 -16.93
CA ARG A 34 3.13 38.54 -15.89
C ARG A 34 3.05 39.95 -16.49
N SER A 35 3.61 40.14 -17.68
CA SER A 35 3.54 41.40 -18.44
C SER A 35 2.38 41.44 -19.45
N TYR A 36 1.59 40.38 -19.57
CA TYR A 36 0.48 40.32 -20.54
C TYR A 36 -0.67 41.24 -20.10
N LYS A 37 -1.04 42.19 -20.96
CA LYS A 37 -2.05 43.22 -20.64
C LYS A 37 -3.51 42.77 -20.82
N GLY A 38 -3.74 41.58 -21.40
CA GLY A 38 -5.07 41.04 -21.66
C GLY A 38 -5.52 39.99 -20.63
N SER A 39 -6.70 39.41 -20.86
CA SER A 39 -7.16 38.26 -20.08
C SER A 39 -6.29 37.04 -20.35
N LEU A 40 -5.73 36.43 -19.30
CA LEU A 40 -4.90 35.22 -19.38
C LEU A 40 -5.68 34.01 -19.90
N TYR A 41 -6.96 33.91 -19.56
CA TYR A 41 -7.82 32.88 -20.13
C TYR A 41 -8.01 33.09 -21.64
N SER A 42 -8.22 34.35 -22.06
CA SER A 42 -8.31 34.67 -23.50
C SER A 42 -7.00 34.40 -24.24
N HIS A 43 -5.85 34.66 -23.59
CA HIS A 43 -4.55 34.26 -24.11
C HIS A 43 -4.50 32.74 -24.32
N TYR A 44 -4.86 31.98 -23.28
CA TYR A 44 -4.87 30.53 -23.37
C TYR A 44 -5.76 30.02 -24.51
N GLN A 45 -6.99 30.51 -24.62
CA GLN A 45 -7.95 30.11 -25.66
C GLN A 45 -7.45 30.35 -27.09
N LYS A 46 -6.67 31.41 -27.32
CA LYS A 46 -6.21 31.81 -28.66
C LYS A 46 -4.83 31.25 -29.01
N PHE A 47 -3.94 31.22 -28.02
CA PHE A 47 -2.51 30.98 -28.22
C PHE A 47 -1.98 29.90 -27.28
N GLY A 48 -2.30 30.00 -25.98
CA GLY A 48 -1.64 29.18 -24.96
C GLY A 48 -1.77 27.66 -25.18
N TRP A 49 -2.92 27.15 -25.61
CA TRP A 49 -3.04 25.70 -25.89
C TRP A 49 -2.21 25.26 -27.10
N ARG A 50 -2.01 26.12 -28.12
CA ARG A 50 -1.13 25.85 -29.28
C ARG A 50 0.33 25.89 -28.89
N GLU A 51 0.66 26.70 -27.89
CA GLU A 51 1.97 26.75 -27.25
C GLU A 51 2.20 25.59 -26.27
N GLY A 52 1.24 24.66 -26.15
CA GLY A 52 1.33 23.52 -25.23
C GLY A 52 1.23 23.89 -23.75
N ARG A 53 0.76 25.11 -23.42
CA ARG A 53 0.61 25.56 -22.04
C ARG A 53 -0.54 24.85 -21.36
N PHE A 54 -0.41 24.63 -20.06
CA PHE A 54 -1.39 23.98 -19.20
C PHE A 54 -2.26 25.07 -18.57
N PRO A 55 -3.60 25.00 -18.66
CA PRO A 55 -4.50 25.95 -18.00
C PRO A 55 -4.63 25.66 -16.50
N THR A 56 -4.36 24.42 -16.09
CA THR A 56 -4.36 23.93 -14.70
C THR A 56 -3.37 22.75 -14.62
N PRO A 57 -2.78 22.44 -13.45
CA PRO A 57 -1.84 21.32 -13.29
C PRO A 57 -2.39 19.97 -13.75
N LEU A 58 -3.71 19.83 -13.78
CA LEU A 58 -4.41 18.59 -14.13
C LEU A 58 -4.89 18.51 -15.57
N PHE A 59 -4.65 19.54 -16.39
CA PHE A 59 -5.04 19.56 -17.80
C PHE A 59 -3.80 19.73 -18.68
N ASP A 60 -3.40 18.67 -19.36
CA ASP A 60 -2.25 18.64 -20.26
C ASP A 60 -2.76 18.81 -21.70
N SER A 61 -2.72 20.05 -22.19
CA SER A 61 -3.35 20.42 -23.47
C SER A 61 -2.76 19.66 -24.65
N LYS A 62 -1.44 19.42 -24.64
CA LYS A 62 -0.77 18.65 -25.69
C LYS A 62 -1.17 17.18 -25.61
N TRP A 63 -1.06 16.58 -24.42
CA TRP A 63 -1.42 15.17 -24.22
C TRP A 63 -2.88 14.90 -24.58
N TYR A 64 -3.79 15.80 -24.19
CA TYR A 64 -5.23 15.66 -24.49
C TYR A 64 -5.50 15.71 -25.99
N SER A 65 -4.90 16.68 -26.71
CA SER A 65 -5.02 16.78 -28.17
C SER A 65 -4.46 15.54 -28.87
N ASP A 66 -3.27 15.08 -28.46
CA ASP A 66 -2.63 13.90 -29.04
C ASP A 66 -3.48 12.63 -28.79
N THR A 67 -4.13 12.54 -27.63
CA THR A 67 -4.89 11.34 -27.20
C THR A 67 -6.30 11.27 -27.79
N TYR A 68 -7.04 12.39 -27.78
CA TYR A 68 -8.49 12.37 -28.09
C TYR A 68 -8.85 13.11 -29.37
N LEU A 69 -7.98 14.01 -29.84
CA LEU A 69 -8.23 14.82 -31.03
C LEU A 69 -7.37 14.39 -32.22
N ASN A 70 -6.63 13.28 -32.12
CA ASN A 70 -5.67 12.82 -33.12
C ASN A 70 -4.68 13.92 -33.53
N GLY A 71 -4.32 14.82 -32.60
CA GLY A 71 -3.46 15.97 -32.88
C GLY A 71 -4.09 17.05 -33.76
N ALA A 72 -5.42 17.10 -33.91
CA ALA A 72 -6.11 18.09 -34.75
C ALA A 72 -5.71 19.53 -34.36
N PRO A 73 -5.04 20.28 -35.25
CA PRO A 73 -4.35 21.52 -34.90
C PRO A 73 -5.27 22.73 -34.69
N ASP A 74 -6.57 22.59 -34.96
CA ASP A 74 -7.53 23.70 -34.99
C ASP A 74 -8.60 23.64 -33.89
N GLN A 75 -8.62 22.57 -33.09
CA GLN A 75 -9.57 22.45 -31.99
C GLN A 75 -8.91 22.70 -30.65
N ASN A 76 -9.44 23.65 -29.88
CA ASN A 76 -8.97 23.91 -28.53
C ASN A 76 -9.29 22.72 -27.61
N PRO A 77 -8.28 22.06 -27.01
CA PRO A 77 -8.49 20.86 -26.21
C PRO A 77 -9.30 21.10 -24.94
N LEU A 78 -9.13 22.25 -24.29
CA LEU A 78 -9.90 22.56 -23.08
C LEU A 78 -11.38 22.77 -23.41
N GLU A 79 -11.66 23.48 -24.52
CA GLU A 79 -13.02 23.70 -24.99
C GLU A 79 -13.69 22.38 -25.40
N HIS A 80 -12.96 21.50 -26.11
CA HIS A 80 -13.46 20.17 -26.42
C HIS A 80 -13.74 19.35 -25.15
N TYR A 81 -12.84 19.39 -24.16
CA TYR A 81 -13.05 18.71 -22.89
C TYR A 81 -14.32 19.19 -22.20
N GLU A 82 -14.49 20.51 -22.05
CA GLU A 82 -15.64 21.16 -21.42
C GLU A 82 -16.98 20.82 -22.10
N GLN A 83 -16.99 20.75 -23.43
CA GLN A 83 -18.21 20.52 -24.20
C GLN A 83 -18.55 19.03 -24.34
N VAL A 84 -17.53 18.19 -24.52
CA VAL A 84 -17.66 16.79 -24.96
C VAL A 84 -16.87 15.83 -24.07
N GLY A 85 -15.58 16.10 -23.88
CA GLY A 85 -14.63 15.13 -23.32
C GLY A 85 -15.01 14.58 -21.95
N TRP A 86 -15.33 15.44 -21.00
CA TRP A 86 -15.65 14.98 -19.63
C TRP A 86 -16.88 14.07 -19.61
N LYS A 87 -17.86 14.32 -20.49
CA LYS A 87 -19.10 13.51 -20.62
C LYS A 87 -18.82 12.12 -21.17
N LEU A 88 -17.82 12.01 -22.06
CA LEU A 88 -17.33 10.73 -22.59
C LEU A 88 -16.38 9.99 -21.62
N GLY A 89 -16.08 10.59 -20.47
CA GLY A 89 -15.15 10.02 -19.49
C GLY A 89 -13.69 10.13 -19.92
N PHE A 90 -13.36 11.08 -20.81
CA PHE A 90 -11.97 11.33 -21.21
C PHE A 90 -11.18 11.90 -20.03
N ASN A 91 -9.93 11.46 -19.91
CA ASN A 91 -9.02 11.99 -18.91
C ASN A 91 -8.52 13.37 -19.37
N PRO A 92 -8.37 14.35 -18.48
CA PRO A 92 -7.82 15.66 -18.83
C PRO A 92 -6.28 15.66 -18.93
N SER A 93 -5.63 14.67 -18.33
CA SER A 93 -4.18 14.44 -18.38
C SER A 93 -3.86 13.00 -17.99
N ALA A 94 -2.61 12.57 -18.18
CA ALA A 94 -2.12 11.27 -17.69
C ALA A 94 -2.22 11.11 -16.17
N VAL A 95 -2.25 12.21 -15.41
CA VAL A 95 -2.23 12.21 -13.94
C VAL A 95 -3.63 12.26 -13.32
N PHE A 96 -4.69 12.16 -14.13
CA PHE A 96 -6.08 12.18 -13.68
C PHE A 96 -6.86 11.05 -14.33
N ASP A 97 -7.36 10.09 -13.53
CA ASP A 97 -8.20 9.01 -14.02
C ASP A 97 -9.68 9.38 -13.77
N ALA A 98 -10.32 9.95 -14.78
CA ALA A 98 -11.69 10.46 -14.69
C ALA A 98 -12.70 9.35 -14.41
N LYS A 99 -12.48 8.15 -14.97
CA LYS A 99 -13.35 7.00 -14.75
C LYS A 99 -13.25 6.52 -13.29
N TRP A 100 -12.03 6.23 -12.84
CA TRP A 100 -11.77 5.81 -11.47
C TRP A 100 -12.25 6.85 -10.45
N PHE A 101 -12.00 8.13 -10.71
CA PHE A 101 -12.35 9.21 -9.81
C PHE A 101 -13.87 9.33 -9.65
N ARG A 102 -14.63 9.20 -10.75
CA ARG A 102 -16.10 9.17 -10.72
C ARG A 102 -16.61 8.00 -9.89
N GLU A 103 -16.12 6.80 -10.16
CA GLU A 103 -16.50 5.56 -9.47
C GLU A 103 -16.14 5.61 -7.97
N THR A 104 -15.10 6.37 -7.61
CA THR A 104 -14.58 6.39 -6.24
C THR A 104 -15.11 7.52 -5.38
N HIS A 105 -15.22 8.72 -5.93
CA HIS A 105 -15.45 9.96 -5.18
C HIS A 105 -16.72 10.71 -5.59
N MET A 106 -17.40 10.28 -6.66
CA MET A 106 -18.57 10.98 -7.21
C MET A 106 -19.81 10.09 -7.32
N SER A 107 -19.96 9.10 -6.43
CA SER A 107 -21.17 8.26 -6.38
C SER A 107 -22.42 9.16 -6.24
N GLY A 108 -23.37 9.00 -7.17
CA GLY A 108 -24.60 9.81 -7.23
C GLY A 108 -24.44 11.22 -7.82
N ARG A 109 -23.29 11.57 -8.41
CA ARG A 109 -22.99 12.90 -9.01
C ARG A 109 -22.52 12.78 -10.46
N SER A 110 -23.24 12.00 -11.28
CA SER A 110 -22.85 11.70 -12.67
C SER A 110 -22.95 12.91 -13.62
N ASP A 111 -23.75 13.90 -13.25
CA ASP A 111 -24.03 15.15 -13.96
C ASP A 111 -22.92 16.21 -13.82
N ARG A 112 -21.95 16.01 -12.94
CA ARG A 112 -20.83 16.94 -12.72
C ARG A 112 -19.57 16.52 -13.48
N ASP A 113 -18.81 17.52 -13.94
CA ASP A 113 -17.46 17.33 -14.46
C ASP A 113 -16.53 16.86 -13.33
N PRO A 114 -15.86 15.70 -13.47
CA PRO A 114 -14.94 15.18 -12.47
C PRO A 114 -13.74 16.07 -12.20
N LEU A 115 -13.17 16.73 -13.22
CA LEU A 115 -12.03 17.61 -13.04
C LEU A 115 -12.42 18.85 -12.25
N ALA A 116 -13.52 19.51 -12.64
CA ALA A 116 -14.04 20.66 -11.90
C ALA A 116 -14.40 20.29 -10.46
N PHE A 117 -15.09 19.17 -10.24
CA PHE A 117 -15.43 18.69 -8.90
C PHE A 117 -14.18 18.40 -8.05
N TYR A 118 -13.14 17.81 -8.64
CA TYR A 118 -11.89 17.57 -7.95
C TYR A 118 -11.24 18.87 -7.47
N ILE A 119 -11.09 19.85 -8.37
CA ILE A 119 -10.45 21.13 -8.08
C ILE A 119 -11.22 21.89 -6.99
N GLU A 120 -12.55 21.91 -7.09
CA GLU A 120 -13.40 22.68 -6.17
C GLU A 120 -13.54 22.04 -4.78
N SER A 121 -13.51 20.70 -4.69
CA SER A 121 -13.97 19.99 -3.49
C SER A 121 -13.01 18.93 -2.94
N CYS A 122 -11.97 18.55 -3.68
CA CYS A 122 -11.12 17.40 -3.31
C CYS A 122 -9.64 17.75 -3.18
N ALA A 123 -9.16 18.73 -3.94
CA ALA A 123 -7.76 19.14 -3.92
C ALA A 123 -7.27 19.57 -2.53
N THR A 124 -8.04 20.40 -1.83
CA THR A 124 -7.71 20.90 -0.48
C THR A 124 -7.76 19.81 0.59
N ALA A 125 -8.51 18.74 0.34
CA ALA A 125 -8.57 17.56 1.20
C ALA A 125 -7.44 16.54 0.93
N GLY A 126 -6.52 16.84 0.01
CA GLY A 126 -5.38 15.98 -0.30
C GLY A 126 -5.77 14.66 -1.00
N ILE A 127 -6.97 14.61 -1.61
CA ILE A 127 -7.46 13.43 -2.33
C ILE A 127 -6.63 13.24 -3.60
N SER A 128 -6.23 12.00 -3.91
CA SER A 128 -5.50 11.71 -5.14
C SER A 128 -6.43 11.79 -6.37
N PRO A 129 -5.97 12.37 -7.50
CA PRO A 129 -6.72 12.41 -8.77
C PRO A 129 -6.58 11.13 -9.60
N HIS A 130 -5.69 10.22 -9.19
CA HIS A 130 -5.36 9.00 -9.90
C HIS A 130 -5.06 7.86 -8.89
N PRO A 131 -5.47 6.61 -9.15
CA PRO A 131 -5.32 5.50 -8.20
C PRO A 131 -3.86 5.12 -7.90
N LEU A 132 -2.97 5.35 -8.87
CA LEU A 132 -1.53 5.08 -8.73
C LEU A 132 -0.77 6.24 -8.07
N LEU A 133 -1.42 7.39 -7.82
CA LEU A 133 -0.82 8.51 -7.11
C LEU A 133 -1.19 8.47 -5.63
N ASN A 134 -0.22 8.75 -4.78
CA ASN A 134 -0.45 8.95 -3.34
C ASN A 134 -0.02 10.37 -2.93
N ILE A 135 -0.91 11.32 -3.16
CA ILE A 135 -0.66 12.73 -2.87
C ILE A 135 -0.44 12.97 -1.38
N SER A 136 -1.20 12.31 -0.50
CA SER A 136 -1.02 12.46 0.95
C SER A 136 0.34 11.94 1.42
N ALA A 137 0.81 10.81 0.89
CA ALA A 137 2.16 10.32 1.19
C ALA A 137 3.24 11.22 0.61
N TYR A 138 3.04 11.74 -0.61
CA TYR A 138 3.95 12.68 -1.23
C TYR A 138 4.13 13.94 -0.38
N LEU A 139 3.05 14.56 0.08
CA LEU A 139 3.08 15.75 0.94
C LEU A 139 3.71 15.46 2.31
N ASN A 140 3.56 14.25 2.84
CA ASN A 140 4.22 13.87 4.09
C ASN A 140 5.75 13.79 3.96
N ASP A 141 6.23 13.29 2.82
CA ASP A 141 7.65 13.12 2.54
C ASP A 141 8.31 14.43 2.05
N ASN A 142 7.52 15.37 1.50
CA ASN A 142 7.95 16.67 0.97
C ASN A 142 7.26 17.79 1.75
N ARG A 143 7.64 17.96 3.03
CA ARG A 143 6.97 18.89 3.97
C ARG A 143 7.10 20.37 3.61
N GLU A 144 8.04 20.69 2.73
CA GLU A 144 8.23 22.00 2.14
C GLU A 144 7.14 22.38 1.13
N VAL A 145 6.44 21.39 0.57
CA VAL A 145 5.33 21.60 -0.36
C VAL A 145 4.07 21.97 0.44
N PRO A 146 3.33 23.03 0.06
CA PRO A 146 2.08 23.36 0.72
C PRO A 146 1.08 22.20 0.68
N LYS A 147 0.20 22.13 1.68
CA LYS A 147 -0.58 20.91 2.01
C LYS A 147 -1.78 20.60 1.11
N ASP A 148 -1.91 21.21 -0.07
CA ASP A 148 -2.98 20.86 -1.01
C ASP A 148 -2.49 19.97 -2.15
N ALA A 149 -3.42 19.26 -2.78
CA ALA A 149 -3.08 18.32 -3.83
C ALA A 149 -2.60 18.98 -5.13
N MET A 150 -3.02 20.21 -5.41
CA MET A 150 -2.63 20.92 -6.61
C MET A 150 -1.17 21.37 -6.52
N ASP A 151 -0.73 21.79 -5.34
CA ASP A 151 0.65 22.10 -5.03
C ASP A 151 1.54 20.85 -5.11
N ALA A 152 1.07 19.71 -4.60
CA ALA A 152 1.75 18.43 -4.78
C ALA A 152 1.93 18.09 -6.26
N LEU A 153 0.86 18.14 -7.05
CA LEU A 153 0.90 17.84 -8.49
C LEU A 153 1.82 18.82 -9.24
N ASN A 154 1.78 20.09 -8.89
CA ASN A 154 2.68 21.11 -9.42
C ASN A 154 4.14 20.78 -9.14
N HIS A 155 4.45 20.42 -7.89
CA HIS A 155 5.79 20.05 -7.49
C HIS A 155 6.25 18.78 -8.23
N ILE A 156 5.39 17.76 -8.33
CA ILE A 156 5.67 16.53 -9.08
C ILE A 156 5.99 16.82 -10.56
N LEU A 157 5.17 17.64 -11.20
CA LEU A 157 5.34 17.98 -12.61
C LEU A 157 6.59 18.84 -12.87
N ARG A 158 7.06 19.63 -11.90
CA ARG A 158 8.26 20.47 -12.02
C ARG A 158 9.55 19.71 -11.70
N GLU A 159 9.56 18.95 -10.61
CA GLU A 159 10.73 18.19 -10.16
C GLU A 159 11.04 16.97 -11.05
N GLY A 160 10.08 16.57 -11.90
CA GLY A 160 10.26 15.46 -12.83
C GLY A 160 10.47 14.13 -12.09
N TYR A 161 11.52 13.38 -12.47
CA TYR A 161 11.76 12.01 -11.99
C TYR A 161 11.72 11.86 -10.46
N HIS A 162 12.30 12.80 -9.71
CA HIS A 162 12.31 12.75 -8.25
C HIS A 162 10.89 12.92 -7.67
N GLY A 163 10.10 13.84 -8.24
CA GLY A 163 8.69 14.01 -7.90
C GLY A 163 7.84 12.78 -8.24
N VAL A 164 8.11 12.16 -9.38
CA VAL A 164 7.47 10.93 -9.85
C VAL A 164 7.69 9.76 -8.89
N ARG A 165 8.92 9.49 -8.48
CA ARG A 165 9.26 8.38 -7.57
C ARG A 165 8.58 8.52 -6.19
N ALA A 166 8.44 9.75 -5.72
CA ALA A 166 7.74 10.02 -4.47
C ALA A 166 6.23 9.80 -4.61
N ALA A 167 5.62 10.25 -5.72
CA ALA A 167 4.18 10.23 -5.96
C ALA A 167 3.60 8.87 -6.39
N VAL A 168 4.38 8.05 -7.09
CA VAL A 168 4.05 6.66 -7.45
C VAL A 168 5.06 5.73 -6.78
N PRO A 169 4.80 5.34 -5.52
CA PRO A 169 5.63 4.37 -4.83
C PRO A 169 5.78 3.09 -5.64
N GLY A 170 7.02 2.62 -5.85
CA GLY A 170 7.25 1.39 -6.61
C GLY A 170 7.54 1.60 -8.10
N PHE A 171 7.41 2.80 -8.65
CA PHE A 171 7.71 2.98 -10.07
C PHE A 171 9.21 3.09 -10.34
N ASP A 172 9.75 2.16 -11.13
CA ASP A 172 11.10 2.20 -11.69
C ASP A 172 11.00 2.38 -13.22
N PRO A 173 11.35 3.57 -13.74
CA PRO A 173 11.22 3.85 -15.17
C PRO A 173 12.22 3.07 -16.01
N GLU A 174 13.41 2.77 -15.50
CA GLU A 174 14.41 1.99 -16.26
C GLU A 174 13.93 0.55 -16.42
N HIS A 175 13.43 -0.03 -15.33
CA HIS A 175 12.80 -1.34 -15.37
C HIS A 175 11.56 -1.36 -16.27
N TYR A 176 10.68 -0.37 -16.14
CA TYR A 176 9.47 -0.27 -16.96
C TYR A 176 9.82 -0.18 -18.45
N ARG A 177 10.83 0.61 -18.83
CA ARG A 177 11.35 0.66 -20.21
C ARG A 177 11.90 -0.67 -20.70
N SER A 178 12.58 -1.42 -19.82
CA SER A 178 13.10 -2.75 -20.18
C SER A 178 12.00 -3.76 -20.53
N LYS A 179 10.79 -3.58 -19.98
CA LYS A 179 9.62 -4.45 -20.20
C LYS A 179 8.65 -3.94 -21.25
N ASN A 180 8.73 -2.66 -21.59
CA ASN A 180 7.86 -1.98 -22.55
C ASN A 180 8.76 -1.30 -23.61
N PRO A 181 9.26 -2.06 -24.62
CA PRO A 181 10.25 -1.57 -25.58
C PRO A 181 9.82 -0.29 -26.32
N GLU A 182 8.51 -0.06 -26.49
CA GLU A 182 7.94 1.17 -27.05
C GLU A 182 8.27 2.42 -26.23
N THR A 183 8.65 2.24 -24.96
CA THR A 183 9.03 3.33 -24.05
C THR A 183 10.54 3.53 -23.94
N ALA A 184 11.36 2.73 -24.63
CA ALA A 184 12.82 2.76 -24.48
C ALA A 184 13.48 4.13 -24.72
N GLY A 185 12.87 4.97 -25.57
CA GLY A 185 13.33 6.33 -25.86
C GLY A 185 12.74 7.44 -24.98
N LEU A 186 11.83 7.11 -24.06
CA LEU A 186 11.17 8.10 -23.21
C LEU A 186 12.05 8.51 -22.02
N SER A 187 12.03 9.79 -21.67
CA SER A 187 12.58 10.27 -20.40
C SER A 187 11.81 9.66 -19.21
N ASP A 188 12.36 9.73 -18.00
CA ASP A 188 11.67 9.18 -16.82
C ASP A 188 10.28 9.79 -16.57
N PRO A 189 10.07 11.12 -16.69
CA PRO A 189 8.73 11.70 -16.58
C PRO A 189 7.77 11.22 -17.68
N GLU A 190 8.25 11.06 -18.92
CA GLU A 190 7.42 10.56 -20.03
C GLU A 190 7.09 9.08 -19.85
N THR A 191 8.04 8.29 -19.35
CA THR A 191 7.88 6.86 -19.03
C THR A 191 6.82 6.68 -17.95
N TRP A 192 6.83 7.54 -16.93
CA TRP A 192 5.80 7.59 -15.91
C TRP A 192 4.42 7.97 -16.44
N LYS A 193 4.32 9.01 -17.28
CA LYS A 193 3.05 9.37 -17.91
C LYS A 193 2.51 8.20 -18.73
N HIS A 194 3.37 7.49 -19.46
CA HIS A 194 3.00 6.27 -20.18
C HIS A 194 2.48 5.19 -19.22
N PHE A 195 3.18 4.94 -18.11
CA PHE A 195 2.76 3.98 -17.09
C PHE A 195 1.38 4.29 -16.50
N LEU A 196 1.10 5.56 -16.17
CA LEU A 196 -0.21 5.96 -15.64
C LEU A 196 -1.35 5.69 -16.63
N VAL A 197 -1.10 5.84 -17.93
CA VAL A 197 -2.11 5.67 -18.99
C VAL A 197 -2.27 4.21 -19.44
N HIS A 198 -1.16 3.50 -19.61
CA HIS A 198 -1.12 2.18 -20.26
C HIS A 198 -0.68 1.04 -19.34
N GLY A 199 0.19 1.33 -18.38
CA GLY A 199 0.83 0.31 -17.52
C GLY A 199 -0.13 -0.49 -16.64
N ARG A 200 -1.38 -0.03 -16.47
CA ARG A 200 -2.44 -0.78 -15.78
C ARG A 200 -2.99 -1.95 -16.60
N LYS A 201 -2.81 -1.96 -17.93
CA LYS A 201 -3.46 -2.91 -18.86
C LYS A 201 -2.51 -3.96 -19.45
N THR A 202 -1.21 -3.75 -19.40
CA THR A 202 -0.19 -4.60 -20.04
C THR A 202 0.41 -5.59 -19.04
N HIS A 203 -0.14 -6.81 -19.05
CA HIS A 203 0.37 -8.05 -18.45
C HIS A 203 0.43 -8.10 -16.92
N GLY A 204 -0.26 -9.12 -16.37
CA GLY A 204 -0.26 -9.45 -14.96
C GLY A 204 1.15 -9.53 -14.38
N VAL A 205 1.25 -9.07 -13.13
CA VAL A 205 2.46 -8.90 -12.32
C VAL A 205 3.31 -7.71 -12.77
N PHE A 206 3.31 -6.63 -11.98
CA PHE A 206 4.55 -5.94 -11.58
C PHE A 206 4.26 -4.95 -10.43
N TRP A 207 4.35 -5.45 -9.20
CA TRP A 207 4.94 -4.69 -8.10
C TRP A 207 6.41 -5.14 -8.01
N PRO A 208 7.38 -4.25 -7.75
CA PRO A 208 8.66 -4.28 -8.46
C PRO A 208 9.68 -5.24 -7.84
N SER A 209 10.74 -5.48 -8.61
CA SER A 209 11.99 -6.10 -8.16
C SER A 209 12.47 -5.57 -6.80
N GLU A 210 13.36 -6.34 -6.13
CA GLU A 210 14.02 -6.04 -4.84
C GLU A 210 14.54 -4.59 -4.65
N ALA A 211 14.64 -3.80 -5.71
CA ALA A 211 15.05 -2.39 -5.70
C ALA A 211 13.94 -1.40 -5.31
N VAL A 212 12.65 -1.78 -5.34
CA VAL A 212 11.54 -0.81 -5.26
C VAL A 212 10.40 -1.16 -4.31
N MET A 213 10.60 -2.11 -3.39
CA MET A 213 9.84 -2.05 -2.14
C MET A 213 10.26 -0.74 -1.44
N LYS A 214 9.34 0.23 -1.20
CA LYS A 214 9.62 1.44 -0.39
C LYS A 214 9.88 1.01 1.06
N ALA A 215 11.05 0.42 1.23
CA ALA A 215 11.74 0.18 2.46
C ALA A 215 12.07 1.52 3.08
N ARG A 216 11.47 1.86 4.22
CA ARG A 216 12.11 2.87 5.07
C ARG A 216 13.42 2.25 5.54
N VAL A 217 14.54 2.96 5.31
CA VAL A 217 15.80 2.60 5.96
C VAL A 217 15.60 2.85 7.44
N ALA A 218 15.48 1.79 8.23
CA ALA A 218 15.38 1.94 9.66
C ALA A 218 16.74 2.39 10.19
N PRO A 219 16.84 3.48 10.98
CA PRO A 219 18.10 3.85 11.61
C PRO A 219 18.54 2.70 12.51
N ARG A 220 19.78 2.23 12.33
CA ARG A 220 20.35 1.21 13.21
C ARG A 220 20.50 1.80 14.62
N PRO A 221 20.02 1.11 15.68
CA PRO A 221 20.28 1.52 17.04
C PRO A 221 21.79 1.54 17.33
N ASN A 222 22.23 2.39 18.27
CA ASN A 222 23.60 2.31 18.79
C ASN A 222 23.84 0.94 19.43
N SER A 223 25.08 0.43 19.33
CA SER A 223 25.47 -0.86 19.88
C SER A 223 25.12 -0.95 21.37
N PRO A 224 24.50 -2.05 21.83
CA PRO A 224 24.17 -2.24 23.23
C PRO A 224 25.44 -2.43 24.06
N THR A 225 25.34 -2.15 25.36
CA THR A 225 26.37 -2.40 26.37
C THR A 225 26.50 -3.88 26.76
N SER A 226 25.59 -4.75 26.30
CA SER A 226 25.62 -6.20 26.55
C SER A 226 26.31 -6.96 25.40
N THR A 227 27.10 -7.97 25.77
CA THR A 227 27.87 -8.83 24.86
C THR A 227 27.12 -10.08 24.40
N GLU A 228 25.90 -10.32 24.89
CA GLU A 228 25.09 -11.48 24.49
C GLU A 228 24.28 -11.20 23.23
N GLN A 229 24.38 -12.14 22.29
CA GLN A 229 23.72 -12.07 20.99
C GLN A 229 22.23 -12.36 21.15
N GLN A 230 21.40 -11.31 21.25
CA GLN A 230 19.96 -11.47 21.40
C GLN A 230 19.38 -12.16 20.16
N SER A 231 18.60 -13.22 20.36
CA SER A 231 17.88 -13.92 19.28
C SER A 231 16.67 -13.10 18.80
N PRO A 232 16.19 -13.31 17.57
CA PRO A 232 15.09 -12.51 17.02
C PRO A 232 13.78 -12.74 17.75
N MET A 233 12.99 -11.66 17.82
CA MET A 233 11.54 -11.76 17.96
C MET A 233 10.90 -11.99 16.59
N ILE A 234 10.18 -13.09 16.43
CA ILE A 234 9.38 -13.39 15.24
C ILE A 234 7.95 -12.95 15.52
N ILE A 235 7.50 -11.90 14.85
CA ILE A 235 6.10 -11.44 14.93
C ILE A 235 5.31 -12.21 13.86
N ALA A 236 4.48 -13.14 14.29
CA ALA A 236 3.71 -14.04 13.45
C ALA A 236 2.21 -13.79 13.57
N GLY A 237 1.42 -14.38 12.67
CA GLY A 237 -0.02 -14.20 12.60
C GLY A 237 -0.53 -14.27 11.16
N PHE A 238 -1.84 -14.39 11.01
CA PHE A 238 -2.45 -14.39 9.69
C PHE A 238 -2.43 -12.99 9.03
N HIS A 239 -2.61 -12.95 7.71
CA HIS A 239 -2.83 -11.71 6.99
C HIS A 239 -4.00 -10.94 7.61
N ARG A 240 -3.82 -9.64 7.88
CA ARG A 240 -4.87 -8.78 8.48
C ARG A 240 -5.25 -9.11 9.93
N SER A 241 -4.45 -9.90 10.65
CA SER A 241 -4.67 -10.19 12.08
C SER A 241 -4.23 -9.06 13.03
N GLY A 242 -3.59 -8.01 12.51
CA GLY A 242 -3.08 -6.90 13.31
C GLY A 242 -1.58 -6.91 13.55
N THR A 243 -0.85 -7.88 12.96
CA THR A 243 0.62 -7.93 13.02
C THR A 243 1.30 -6.61 12.65
N SER A 244 0.79 -5.86 11.66
CA SER A 244 1.33 -4.54 11.29
C SER A 244 1.12 -3.47 12.38
N LEU A 245 -0.02 -3.49 13.08
CA LEU A 245 -0.30 -2.58 14.20
C LEU A 245 0.67 -2.87 15.35
N THR A 246 0.80 -4.14 15.72
CA THR A 246 1.75 -4.61 16.74
C THR A 246 3.19 -4.27 16.36
N SER A 247 3.58 -4.49 15.10
CA SER A 247 4.92 -4.17 14.62
C SER A 247 5.22 -2.68 14.74
N ASN A 248 4.24 -1.81 14.42
CA ASN A 248 4.40 -0.37 14.60
C ASN A 248 4.57 -0.01 16.08
N LEU A 249 3.79 -0.60 16.98
CA LEU A 249 3.92 -0.40 18.42
C LEU A 249 5.34 -0.77 18.89
N LEU A 250 5.81 -1.98 18.54
CA LEU A 250 7.12 -2.47 18.97
C LEU A 250 8.28 -1.68 18.33
N LEU A 251 8.15 -1.24 17.08
CA LEU A 251 9.13 -0.36 16.45
C LEU A 251 9.25 0.97 17.20
N ASN A 252 8.14 1.58 17.61
CA ASN A 252 8.16 2.81 18.43
C ASN A 252 8.70 2.55 19.85
N ALA A 253 8.53 1.32 20.36
CA ALA A 253 9.15 0.86 21.59
C ALA A 253 10.67 0.62 21.46
N GLY A 254 11.23 0.65 20.25
CA GLY A 254 12.66 0.48 19.99
C GLY A 254 13.08 -0.90 19.47
N LEU A 255 12.13 -1.80 19.16
CA LEU A 255 12.44 -3.07 18.52
C LEU A 255 12.89 -2.83 17.07
N TYR A 256 14.10 -3.27 16.73
CA TYR A 256 14.60 -3.19 15.36
C TYR A 256 13.97 -4.29 14.48
N LEU A 257 13.21 -3.91 13.45
CA LEU A 257 12.47 -4.86 12.60
C LEU A 257 13.12 -5.18 11.25
N GLY A 258 14.28 -4.59 10.95
CA GLY A 258 15.00 -4.78 9.68
C GLY A 258 15.47 -3.48 9.04
N ASP A 259 16.45 -3.59 8.13
CA ASP A 259 17.05 -2.43 7.46
C ASP A 259 16.09 -1.79 6.46
N ARG A 260 15.18 -2.58 5.87
CA ARG A 260 14.36 -2.17 4.74
C ARG A 260 12.89 -2.52 4.96
N LEU A 261 12.13 -1.62 5.60
CA LEU A 261 10.76 -1.92 6.04
C LEU A 261 9.68 -1.48 5.05
N LEU A 262 8.79 -2.39 4.65
CA LEU A 262 7.68 -2.12 3.73
C LEU A 262 6.81 -0.96 4.25
N GLY A 263 6.89 0.17 3.54
CA GLY A 263 6.26 1.44 3.91
C GLY A 263 4.74 1.47 3.70
N ALA A 264 4.16 2.64 3.99
CA ALA A 264 2.74 2.90 3.85
C ALA A 264 2.23 2.63 2.42
N ASN A 265 1.05 2.00 2.32
CA ASN A 265 0.31 1.91 1.08
C ASN A 265 -1.18 2.18 1.32
N TYR A 266 -1.97 2.30 0.25
CA TYR A 266 -3.40 2.63 0.35
C TYR A 266 -4.19 1.69 1.29
N SER A 267 -3.80 0.40 1.36
CA SER A 267 -4.46 -0.57 2.24
C SER A 267 -3.98 -0.55 3.70
N ASN A 268 -2.90 0.17 3.97
CA ASN A 268 -2.31 0.35 5.30
C ASN A 268 -1.49 1.67 5.34
N PRO A 269 -2.14 2.79 5.71
CA PRO A 269 -1.53 4.13 5.68
C PRO A 269 -0.32 4.32 6.58
N ARG A 270 -0.10 3.44 7.56
CA ARG A 270 1.05 3.51 8.49
C ARG A 270 2.25 2.67 8.05
N GLY A 271 2.09 1.81 7.05
CA GLY A 271 3.10 0.85 6.62
C GLY A 271 2.89 -0.52 7.21
N HIS A 272 3.44 -1.52 6.53
CA HIS A 272 3.27 -2.90 6.96
C HIS A 272 4.44 -3.40 7.80
N PHE A 273 5.60 -2.74 7.75
CA PHE A 273 6.75 -2.99 8.65
C PHE A 273 7.40 -4.38 8.51
N GLU A 274 7.11 -5.12 7.45
CA GLU A 274 7.91 -6.30 7.09
C GLU A 274 9.24 -5.87 6.47
N ASP A 275 10.30 -6.61 6.79
CA ASP A 275 11.57 -6.48 6.08
C ASP A 275 11.44 -7.06 4.67
N VAL A 276 11.74 -6.23 3.68
CA VAL A 276 11.72 -6.55 2.25
C VAL A 276 12.53 -7.80 1.93
N GLU A 277 13.65 -7.99 2.60
CA GLU A 277 14.48 -9.18 2.42
C GLU A 277 13.75 -10.46 2.85
N VAL A 278 13.03 -10.41 3.97
CA VAL A 278 12.23 -11.53 4.48
C VAL A 278 11.02 -11.79 3.58
N ILE A 279 10.37 -10.74 3.07
CA ILE A 279 9.28 -10.89 2.09
C ILE A 279 9.78 -11.63 0.85
N SER A 280 10.88 -11.17 0.26
CA SER A 280 11.46 -11.78 -0.95
C SER A 280 11.84 -13.23 -0.70
N PHE A 281 12.43 -13.51 0.46
CA PHE A 281 12.80 -14.86 0.87
C PHE A 281 11.59 -15.81 0.93
N HIS A 282 10.53 -15.45 1.67
CA HIS A 282 9.33 -16.29 1.74
C HIS A 282 8.62 -16.43 0.39
N ASN A 283 8.55 -15.36 -0.42
CA ASN A 283 7.96 -15.45 -1.76
C ASN A 283 8.73 -16.41 -2.66
N ARG A 284 10.07 -16.43 -2.60
CA ARG A 284 10.88 -17.39 -3.34
C ARG A 284 10.62 -18.82 -2.88
N LEU A 285 10.54 -19.07 -1.57
CA LEU A 285 10.24 -20.41 -1.04
C LEU A 285 8.85 -20.90 -1.48
N LEU A 286 7.84 -20.02 -1.41
CA LEU A 286 6.49 -20.34 -1.89
C LEU A 286 6.47 -20.60 -3.40
N ALA A 287 7.14 -19.76 -4.19
CA ALA A 287 7.21 -19.91 -5.64
C ALA A 287 7.89 -21.23 -6.05
N ASN A 288 8.94 -21.65 -5.33
CA ASN A 288 9.59 -22.95 -5.54
C ASN A 288 8.64 -24.13 -5.25
N ALA A 289 7.67 -23.94 -4.36
CA ALA A 289 6.59 -24.90 -4.08
C ALA A 289 5.37 -24.74 -5.03
N GLY A 290 5.49 -23.91 -6.08
CA GLY A 290 4.40 -23.62 -7.01
C GLY A 290 3.25 -22.83 -6.40
N ARG A 291 3.52 -22.04 -5.35
CA ARG A 291 2.53 -21.33 -4.55
C ARG A 291 2.81 -19.82 -4.52
N ASP A 292 1.77 -19.06 -4.19
CA ASP A 292 1.88 -17.66 -3.84
C ASP A 292 1.46 -17.46 -2.36
N TRP A 293 1.26 -16.21 -1.94
CA TRP A 293 0.87 -15.89 -0.57
C TRP A 293 -0.56 -16.35 -0.20
N MET A 294 -1.39 -16.74 -1.18
CA MET A 294 -2.74 -17.29 -0.99
C MET A 294 -2.74 -18.81 -0.74
N VAL A 295 -1.76 -19.31 0.03
CA VAL A 295 -1.69 -20.72 0.44
C VAL A 295 -2.99 -21.10 1.16
N SER A 296 -3.69 -22.12 0.65
CA SER A 296 -5.02 -22.55 1.13
C SER A 296 -5.11 -24.04 1.45
N ASP A 297 -3.96 -24.71 1.47
CA ASP A 297 -3.77 -26.13 1.74
C ASP A 297 -2.42 -26.33 2.42
N HIS A 298 -2.35 -27.35 3.27
CA HIS A 298 -1.12 -27.69 3.98
C HIS A 298 -0.03 -28.10 3.00
N PHE A 299 1.18 -27.60 3.23
CA PHE A 299 2.36 -27.98 2.48
C PHE A 299 3.56 -27.96 3.41
N GLU A 300 4.55 -28.81 3.11
CA GLU A 300 5.82 -28.84 3.83
C GLU A 300 6.82 -27.89 3.15
N PRO A 301 7.33 -26.85 3.84
CA PRO A 301 8.34 -25.98 3.30
C PRO A 301 9.65 -26.72 3.01
N ILE A 302 10.05 -26.75 1.73
CA ILE A 302 11.37 -27.26 1.35
C ILE A 302 12.38 -26.12 1.47
N VAL A 303 13.34 -26.26 2.39
CA VAL A 303 14.41 -25.30 2.64
C VAL A 303 15.75 -25.96 2.35
N THR A 304 16.54 -25.36 1.46
CA THR A 304 17.85 -25.88 1.07
C THR A 304 18.95 -25.43 2.04
N ALA A 305 20.15 -26.02 1.94
CA ALA A 305 21.30 -25.55 2.70
C ALA A 305 21.65 -24.07 2.45
N ALA A 306 21.45 -23.58 1.22
CA ALA A 306 21.65 -22.18 0.88
C ALA A 306 20.63 -21.27 1.57
N ASP A 307 19.39 -21.73 1.71
CA ASP A 307 18.34 -20.98 2.41
C ASP A 307 18.62 -20.90 3.92
N ILE A 308 19.07 -22.00 4.53
CA ILE A 308 19.53 -22.01 5.93
C ILE A 308 20.72 -21.06 6.12
N SER A 309 21.67 -21.05 5.19
CA SER A 309 22.79 -20.10 5.22
C SER A 309 22.30 -18.66 5.18
N TRP A 310 21.37 -18.35 4.26
CA TRP A 310 20.79 -17.02 4.14
C TRP A 310 20.08 -16.58 5.43
N MET A 311 19.31 -17.48 6.08
CA MET A 311 18.65 -17.18 7.35
C MET A 311 19.67 -16.87 8.46
N ARG A 312 20.77 -17.62 8.53
CA ARG A 312 21.87 -17.36 9.48
C ARG A 312 22.56 -16.03 9.19
N ASP A 313 22.83 -15.73 7.93
CA ASP A 313 23.46 -14.48 7.49
C ASP A 313 22.55 -13.27 7.76
N TYR A 314 21.23 -13.45 7.61
CA TYR A 314 20.23 -12.46 7.98
C TYR A 314 20.36 -12.08 9.46
N GLY A 315 20.41 -13.06 10.37
CA GLY A 315 20.61 -12.80 11.80
C GLY A 315 22.00 -12.26 12.15
N THR A 316 23.06 -12.78 11.51
CA THR A 316 24.45 -12.32 11.74
C THR A 316 24.61 -10.84 11.43
N ARG A 317 23.98 -10.32 10.37
CA ARG A 317 23.98 -8.88 10.05
C ARG A 317 23.31 -8.00 11.12
N ARG A 318 22.54 -8.61 12.02
CA ARG A 318 21.85 -7.98 13.16
C ARG A 318 22.54 -8.29 14.48
N ALA A 319 23.68 -8.99 14.45
CA ALA A 319 24.54 -9.16 15.62
C ALA A 319 25.00 -7.79 16.14
N GLY A 320 24.88 -7.57 17.45
CA GLY A 320 25.23 -6.28 18.07
C GLY A 320 24.19 -5.18 17.85
N ILE A 321 23.03 -5.48 17.26
CA ILE A 321 21.80 -4.73 17.50
C ILE A 321 21.24 -5.25 18.83
N GLY A 322 20.69 -4.37 19.68
CA GLY A 322 20.00 -4.77 20.91
C GLY A 322 18.72 -5.56 20.60
N ALA A 323 17.57 -5.10 21.06
CA ALA A 323 16.30 -5.73 20.71
C ALA A 323 16.05 -5.69 19.19
N TRP A 324 15.98 -6.87 18.57
CA TRP A 324 15.64 -7.00 17.16
C TRP A 324 14.67 -8.16 16.88
N GLY A 325 14.01 -8.08 15.74
CA GLY A 325 13.07 -9.06 15.26
C GLY A 325 12.72 -8.83 13.80
N PHE A 326 11.70 -9.54 13.32
CA PHE A 326 11.13 -9.31 12.00
C PHE A 326 9.66 -9.71 11.99
N LYS A 327 8.91 -9.17 11.03
CA LYS A 327 7.52 -9.50 10.80
C LYS A 327 7.30 -9.88 9.36
N ASP A 328 6.53 -10.94 9.15
CA ASP A 328 5.88 -11.29 7.89
C ASP A 328 4.74 -12.25 8.23
N PRO A 329 3.49 -12.02 7.82
CA PRO A 329 2.41 -12.99 8.06
C PRO A 329 2.76 -14.41 7.57
N ARG A 330 3.55 -14.50 6.49
CA ARG A 330 4.04 -15.78 5.94
C ARG A 330 5.04 -16.48 6.83
N SER A 331 5.74 -15.80 7.75
CA SER A 331 6.63 -16.44 8.72
C SER A 331 5.92 -17.55 9.52
N THR A 332 4.60 -17.43 9.69
CA THR A 332 3.73 -18.45 10.28
C THR A 332 3.91 -19.82 9.63
N LEU A 333 4.07 -19.87 8.31
CA LEU A 333 4.27 -21.10 7.55
C LEU A 333 5.69 -21.66 7.65
N PHE A 334 6.63 -20.90 8.22
CA PHE A 334 8.05 -21.23 8.28
C PHE A 334 8.62 -21.20 9.71
N LEU A 335 7.76 -21.24 10.74
CA LEU A 335 8.18 -21.11 12.14
C LEU A 335 9.21 -22.18 12.51
N SER A 336 8.97 -23.44 12.13
CA SER A 336 9.89 -24.57 12.38
C SER A 336 11.28 -24.32 11.80
N GLN A 337 11.38 -23.74 10.61
CA GLN A 337 12.67 -23.48 9.97
C GLN A 337 13.37 -22.29 10.63
N TRP A 338 12.64 -21.23 10.98
CA TRP A 338 13.21 -20.08 11.70
C TRP A 338 13.72 -20.46 13.09
N THR A 339 12.98 -21.27 13.84
CA THR A 339 13.41 -21.72 15.18
C THR A 339 14.52 -22.77 15.13
N ALA A 340 14.61 -23.57 14.06
CA ALA A 340 15.78 -24.44 13.85
C ALA A 340 17.07 -23.63 13.66
N VAL A 341 17.01 -22.47 13.00
CA VAL A 341 18.17 -21.57 12.81
C VAL A 341 18.42 -20.71 14.06
N PHE A 342 17.36 -20.28 14.74
CA PHE A 342 17.41 -19.47 15.96
C PHE A 342 16.66 -20.17 17.11
N PRO A 343 17.27 -21.15 17.80
CA PRO A 343 16.60 -21.93 18.85
C PRO A 343 16.11 -21.09 20.01
N SER A 344 16.82 -20.00 20.31
CA SER A 344 16.45 -19.05 21.36
C SER A 344 15.56 -17.92 20.85
N SER A 345 14.99 -17.98 19.64
CA SER A 345 14.04 -16.96 19.18
C SER A 345 12.79 -16.89 20.06
N THR A 346 12.16 -15.71 20.13
CA THR A 346 10.85 -15.57 20.75
C THR A 346 9.79 -15.39 19.68
N ILE A 347 8.57 -15.90 19.92
CA ILE A 347 7.49 -15.84 18.94
C ILE A 347 6.32 -15.09 19.54
N LEU A 348 5.99 -13.95 18.95
CA LEU A 348 4.79 -13.20 19.29
C LEU A 348 3.75 -13.42 18.18
N TYR A 349 2.76 -14.26 18.46
CA TYR A 349 1.70 -14.57 17.51
C TYR A 349 0.47 -13.69 17.77
N ILE A 350 0.06 -12.93 16.75
CA ILE A 350 -1.12 -12.05 16.85
C ILE A 350 -2.34 -12.75 16.26
N HIS A 351 -3.27 -13.10 17.15
CA HIS A 351 -4.53 -13.74 16.82
C HIS A 351 -5.63 -12.70 16.60
N ARG A 352 -6.45 -12.93 15.58
CA ARG A 352 -7.68 -12.21 15.31
C ARG A 352 -8.66 -13.20 14.67
N PRO A 353 -9.95 -13.19 15.06
CA PRO A 353 -10.91 -14.18 14.57
C PRO A 353 -10.94 -14.33 13.05
N CYS A 354 -11.11 -15.57 12.59
CA CYS A 354 -11.14 -15.96 11.18
C CYS A 354 -12.00 -15.03 10.34
N ILE A 355 -13.27 -14.87 10.72
CA ILE A 355 -14.24 -14.16 9.89
C ILE A 355 -13.88 -12.67 9.78
N GLU A 356 -13.28 -12.09 10.82
CA GLU A 356 -12.81 -10.71 10.75
C GLU A 356 -11.59 -10.53 9.84
N CYS A 357 -10.66 -11.48 9.87
CA CYS A 357 -9.52 -11.49 8.96
C CYS A 357 -9.98 -11.65 7.51
N VAL A 358 -10.89 -12.59 7.25
CA VAL A 358 -11.50 -12.86 5.94
C VAL A 358 -12.24 -11.62 5.43
N HIS A 359 -13.10 -11.01 6.25
CA HIS A 359 -13.79 -9.79 5.86
C HIS A 359 -12.80 -8.66 5.54
N SER A 360 -11.74 -8.51 6.35
CA SER A 360 -10.71 -7.50 6.10
C SER A 360 -9.94 -7.75 4.79
N ILE A 361 -9.63 -9.00 4.47
CA ILE A 361 -8.87 -9.35 3.26
C ILE A 361 -9.73 -9.19 2.01
N LYS A 362 -11.00 -9.59 2.06
CA LYS A 362 -11.95 -9.42 0.95
C LYS A 362 -12.26 -7.95 0.73
N ARG A 363 -12.44 -7.14 1.77
CA ARG A 363 -12.57 -5.68 1.62
C ARG A 363 -11.35 -5.05 0.95
N ARG A 364 -10.13 -5.48 1.32
CA ARG A 364 -8.90 -5.02 0.65
C ARG A 364 -8.88 -5.44 -0.82
N ALA A 365 -9.18 -6.70 -1.12
CA ALA A 365 -9.21 -7.22 -2.47
C ALA A 365 -10.27 -6.54 -3.33
N ALA A 366 -11.44 -6.20 -2.78
CA ALA A 366 -12.52 -5.52 -3.47
C ALA A 366 -12.10 -4.10 -3.86
N ASN A 367 -11.41 -3.42 -2.93
CA ASN A 367 -10.78 -2.14 -3.24
C ASN A 367 -9.75 -2.30 -4.36
N TRP A 368 -8.87 -3.31 -4.32
CA TRP A 368 -7.88 -3.54 -5.37
C TRP A 368 -8.52 -3.85 -6.73
N LEU A 369 -9.60 -4.64 -6.77
CA LEU A 369 -10.41 -4.87 -7.97
C LEU A 369 -10.99 -3.56 -8.52
N ARG A 370 -11.56 -2.70 -7.66
CA ARG A 370 -12.05 -1.38 -8.06
C ARG A 370 -10.93 -0.50 -8.62
N LEU A 371 -9.73 -0.60 -8.05
CA LEU A 371 -8.53 0.09 -8.53
C LEU A 371 -7.90 -0.59 -9.76
N GLY A 372 -8.41 -1.74 -10.23
CA GLY A 372 -7.84 -2.56 -11.29
C GLY A 372 -6.39 -2.98 -11.04
N ILE A 373 -6.05 -3.23 -9.78
CA ILE A 373 -4.73 -3.70 -9.35
C ILE A 373 -4.82 -5.22 -9.17
N ASP A 374 -3.90 -5.96 -9.78
CA ASP A 374 -3.79 -7.43 -9.71
C ASP A 374 -5.16 -8.11 -9.85
N THR A 375 -5.92 -7.75 -10.88
CA THR A 375 -7.33 -8.12 -11.01
C THR A 375 -7.55 -9.61 -10.95
N ASP A 376 -6.72 -10.39 -11.66
CA ASP A 376 -6.85 -11.84 -11.72
C ASP A 376 -6.59 -12.48 -10.36
N LEU A 377 -5.57 -12.00 -9.65
CA LEU A 377 -5.21 -12.48 -8.31
C LEU A 377 -6.30 -12.15 -7.29
N ASN A 378 -6.78 -10.90 -7.25
CA ASN A 378 -7.80 -10.49 -6.28
C ASN A 378 -9.18 -11.05 -6.59
N ALA A 379 -9.50 -11.30 -7.87
CA ALA A 379 -10.76 -11.93 -8.27
C ALA A 379 -10.91 -13.33 -7.68
N ARG A 380 -9.80 -14.03 -7.37
CA ARG A 380 -9.82 -15.36 -6.74
C ARG A 380 -10.61 -15.41 -5.43
N PHE A 381 -10.67 -14.31 -4.68
CA PHE A 381 -11.48 -14.25 -3.46
C PHE A 381 -13.00 -14.35 -3.69
N TRP A 382 -13.46 -14.19 -4.93
CA TRP A 382 -14.85 -14.37 -5.34
C TRP A 382 -15.04 -15.53 -6.32
N THR A 383 -14.00 -15.92 -7.08
CA THR A 383 -14.10 -17.03 -8.05
C THR A 383 -13.70 -18.38 -7.48
N GLN A 384 -12.96 -18.42 -6.36
CA GLN A 384 -12.58 -19.64 -5.67
C GLN A 384 -13.33 -19.74 -4.33
N GLU A 385 -14.15 -20.78 -4.19
CA GLU A 385 -15.00 -20.98 -3.02
C GLU A 385 -14.18 -21.09 -1.73
N ASP A 386 -14.56 -20.27 -0.75
CA ASP A 386 -13.99 -20.22 0.59
C ASP A 386 -12.47 -19.99 0.64
N LEU A 387 -11.85 -19.46 -0.43
CA LEU A 387 -10.39 -19.29 -0.51
C LEU A 387 -9.81 -18.59 0.72
N ALA A 388 -10.37 -17.44 1.11
CA ALA A 388 -9.87 -16.68 2.25
C ALA A 388 -10.00 -17.45 3.58
N VAL A 389 -11.05 -18.26 3.74
CA VAL A 389 -11.28 -19.09 4.92
C VAL A 389 -10.28 -20.25 4.95
N LYS A 390 -10.09 -20.92 3.81
CA LYS A 390 -9.09 -21.99 3.66
C LYS A 390 -7.69 -21.47 3.93
N MET A 391 -7.35 -20.29 3.41
CA MET A 391 -6.09 -19.61 3.74
C MET A 391 -5.93 -19.37 5.24
N TYR A 392 -6.95 -18.85 5.92
CA TYR A 392 -6.89 -18.63 7.36
C TYR A 392 -6.65 -19.95 8.10
N LEU A 393 -7.45 -20.98 7.81
CA LEU A 393 -7.35 -22.29 8.44
C LEU A 393 -5.98 -22.93 8.23
N THR A 394 -5.43 -22.87 7.02
CA THR A 394 -4.07 -23.38 6.76
C THR A 394 -3.04 -22.70 7.64
N TYR A 395 -2.98 -21.36 7.65
CA TYR A 395 -2.01 -20.64 8.48
C TYR A 395 -2.22 -20.91 9.97
N ALA A 396 -3.47 -20.94 10.40
CA ALA A 396 -3.84 -21.12 11.79
C ALA A 396 -3.52 -22.52 12.30
N GLU A 397 -3.87 -23.56 11.56
CA GLU A 397 -3.59 -24.95 11.89
C GLU A 397 -2.07 -25.18 11.94
N THR A 398 -1.32 -24.70 10.93
CA THR A 398 0.16 -24.76 10.95
C THR A 398 0.75 -24.04 12.17
N ALA A 399 0.21 -22.86 12.51
CA ALA A 399 0.66 -22.12 13.69
C ALA A 399 0.38 -22.89 14.98
N LEU A 400 -0.82 -23.45 15.14
CA LEU A 400 -1.23 -24.18 16.33
C LEU A 400 -0.41 -25.47 16.51
N GLU A 401 -0.23 -26.24 15.44
CA GLU A 401 0.63 -27.44 15.45
C GLU A 401 2.04 -27.13 15.96
N PHE A 402 2.59 -25.98 15.55
CA PHE A 402 3.88 -25.52 16.04
C PHE A 402 3.80 -24.99 17.48
N LEU A 403 2.92 -24.02 17.77
CA LEU A 403 2.86 -23.27 19.02
C LEU A 403 2.48 -24.15 20.23
N GLU A 404 1.68 -25.19 20.03
CA GLU A 404 1.28 -26.11 21.10
C GLU A 404 2.40 -27.08 21.48
N GLN A 405 3.30 -27.37 20.54
CA GLN A 405 4.45 -28.26 20.75
C GLN A 405 5.73 -27.51 21.10
N PHE A 406 5.80 -26.22 20.76
CA PHE A 406 6.94 -25.38 21.04
C PHE A 406 7.05 -25.09 22.53
N SER A 407 7.95 -25.81 23.21
CA SER A 407 8.32 -25.57 24.61
C SER A 407 9.15 -24.30 24.83
N GLY A 408 9.43 -23.54 23.75
CA GLY A 408 10.23 -22.32 23.79
C GLY A 408 9.42 -21.06 24.15
N ARG A 409 10.01 -19.89 23.86
CA ARG A 409 9.50 -18.58 24.26
C ARG A 409 8.44 -18.04 23.30
N SER A 410 7.25 -18.64 23.26
CA SER A 410 6.12 -18.14 22.47
C SER A 410 5.03 -17.47 23.32
N CYS A 411 4.28 -16.55 22.70
CA CYS A 411 3.09 -15.96 23.28
C CYS A 411 2.06 -15.67 22.19
N VAL A 412 0.81 -16.10 22.41
CA VAL A 412 -0.34 -15.70 21.59
C VAL A 412 -1.01 -14.49 22.25
N VAL A 413 -1.28 -13.46 21.45
CA VAL A 413 -2.00 -12.26 21.91
C VAL A 413 -3.15 -11.96 20.96
N ALA A 414 -4.36 -11.83 21.51
CA ALA A 414 -5.52 -11.39 20.76
C ALA A 414 -5.39 -9.89 20.40
N LEU A 415 -5.69 -9.54 19.15
CA LEU A 415 -5.68 -8.14 18.69
C LEU A 415 -6.57 -7.24 19.57
N ASP A 416 -7.74 -7.74 19.95
CA ASP A 416 -8.70 -7.01 20.77
C ASP A 416 -8.13 -6.62 22.14
N ASP A 417 -7.26 -7.43 22.73
CA ASP A 417 -6.62 -7.10 24.00
C ASP A 417 -5.65 -5.93 23.83
N ILE A 418 -4.88 -5.92 22.74
CA ILE A 418 -3.96 -4.82 22.40
C ILE A 418 -4.77 -3.53 22.23
N LEU A 419 -5.89 -3.60 21.50
CA LEU A 419 -6.77 -2.45 21.26
C LEU A 419 -7.45 -1.95 22.54
N LYS A 420 -7.75 -2.84 23.50
CA LYS A 420 -8.26 -2.49 24.84
C LYS A 420 -7.17 -1.94 25.78
N GLY A 421 -5.92 -1.85 25.31
CA GLY A 421 -4.82 -1.25 26.06
C GLY A 421 -3.94 -2.22 26.84
N ARG A 422 -3.97 -3.53 26.53
CA ARG A 422 -3.01 -4.50 27.09
C ARG A 422 -1.58 -4.03 26.80
N ASN A 423 -0.79 -3.83 27.84
CA ASN A 423 0.59 -3.35 27.71
C ASN A 423 1.53 -4.50 27.35
N ILE A 424 1.52 -4.88 26.08
CA ILE A 424 2.36 -5.98 25.58
C ILE A 424 3.86 -5.65 25.63
N VAL A 425 4.26 -4.37 25.58
CA VAL A 425 5.67 -3.96 25.64
C VAL A 425 6.25 -4.28 27.01
N ARG A 426 5.53 -3.92 28.07
CA ARG A 426 5.90 -4.27 29.43
C ARG A 426 6.00 -5.78 29.62
N GLN A 427 5.02 -6.54 29.14
CA GLN A 427 5.03 -8.00 29.25
C GLN A 427 6.21 -8.63 28.49
N ILE A 428 6.53 -8.13 27.30
CA ILE A 428 7.72 -8.55 26.53
C ILE A 428 9.01 -8.30 27.33
N ASN A 429 9.13 -7.14 27.98
CA ASN A 429 10.30 -6.81 28.79
C ASN A 429 10.41 -7.73 30.01
N GLU A 430 9.32 -7.89 30.75
CA GLU A 430 9.27 -8.69 31.99
C GLU A 430 9.52 -10.19 31.72
N HIS A 431 9.02 -10.74 30.61
CA HIS A 431 9.12 -12.18 30.32
C HIS A 431 10.31 -12.55 29.43
N TRP A 432 10.75 -11.67 28.53
CA TRP A 432 11.77 -12.00 27.53
C TRP A 432 13.00 -11.08 27.53
N GLY A 433 13.00 -9.98 28.30
CA GLY A 433 14.18 -9.15 28.51
C GLY A 433 14.61 -8.29 27.31
N TYR A 434 13.68 -7.80 26.49
CA TYR A 434 13.99 -6.98 25.30
C TYR A 434 14.31 -5.49 25.60
N ASP A 435 14.22 -5.02 26.84
CA ASP A 435 14.52 -3.62 27.23
C ASP A 435 13.89 -2.55 26.30
N LEU A 436 12.63 -2.77 25.91
CA LEU A 436 11.88 -1.86 25.06
C LEU A 436 11.36 -0.66 25.85
N LYS A 437 11.29 0.51 25.21
CA LYS A 437 10.70 1.72 25.79
C LYS A 437 9.18 1.60 25.88
N GLU A 438 8.64 1.96 27.05
CA GLU A 438 7.20 2.05 27.27
C GLU A 438 6.53 2.93 26.20
N CYS A 439 5.47 2.42 25.58
CA CYS A 439 4.64 3.16 24.62
C CYS A 439 3.19 2.66 24.67
N LYS A 440 2.25 3.56 24.40
CA LYS A 440 0.81 3.23 24.41
C LYS A 440 0.28 3.11 22.99
N ILE A 441 -0.66 2.20 22.80
CA ILE A 441 -1.34 2.02 21.52
C ILE A 441 -2.10 3.28 21.07
N SER A 442 -2.63 4.04 22.04
CA SER A 442 -3.35 5.32 21.82
C SER A 442 -2.50 6.38 21.14
N ASP A 443 -1.17 6.33 21.33
CA ASP A 443 -0.26 7.33 20.79
C ASP A 443 0.00 7.11 19.29
N ILE A 444 -0.35 5.91 18.80
CA ILE A 444 0.01 5.42 17.47
C ILE A 444 -1.24 5.19 16.62
N PHE A 445 -2.38 4.87 17.24
CA PHE A 445 -3.59 4.44 16.54
C PHE A 445 -4.85 5.17 17.01
N ASP A 446 -5.64 5.66 16.05
CA ASP A 446 -6.96 6.22 16.31
C ASP A 446 -8.00 5.08 16.26
N THR A 447 -8.59 4.80 17.42
CA THR A 447 -9.61 3.77 17.64
C THR A 447 -10.85 3.92 16.76
N GLU A 448 -11.13 5.11 16.21
CA GLU A 448 -12.27 5.34 15.30
C GLU A 448 -12.07 4.74 13.89
N SER A 449 -10.84 4.35 13.54
CA SER A 449 -10.49 3.90 12.18
C SER A 449 -10.79 2.43 11.85
N MET A 450 -11.35 1.65 12.79
CA MET A 450 -11.78 0.27 12.55
C MET A 450 -13.28 0.20 12.31
N SER A 451 -13.69 -0.12 11.07
CA SER A 451 -15.10 -0.36 10.79
C SER A 451 -15.57 -1.64 11.49
N ARG A 452 -16.51 -1.51 12.43
CA ARG A 452 -17.28 -2.62 13.03
C ARG A 452 -18.42 -3.13 12.13
N VAL A 453 -18.43 -2.79 10.84
CA VAL A 453 -19.41 -3.33 9.88
C VAL A 453 -19.21 -4.84 9.83
N GLY A 454 -20.24 -5.55 10.30
CA GLY A 454 -20.13 -6.91 10.82
C GLY A 454 -19.76 -7.98 9.79
N PRO A 455 -19.25 -9.12 10.25
CA PRO A 455 -18.86 -10.23 9.40
C PRO A 455 -20.09 -10.99 8.86
N ASN A 456 -20.62 -10.59 7.71
CA ASN A 456 -21.58 -11.39 6.94
C ASN A 456 -20.85 -12.20 5.87
N GLU A 457 -19.81 -12.95 6.27
CA GLU A 457 -19.11 -13.81 5.32
C GLU A 457 -19.91 -15.09 5.09
N TYR A 458 -20.24 -15.34 3.83
CA TYR A 458 -20.87 -16.58 3.42
C TYR A 458 -19.81 -17.65 3.23
N ILE A 459 -19.92 -18.74 4.00
CA ILE A 459 -19.08 -19.94 3.89
C ILE A 459 -19.88 -21.00 3.14
N HIS A 460 -19.36 -21.43 1.98
CA HIS A 460 -19.98 -22.41 1.10
C HIS A 460 -19.85 -23.82 1.69
N ASP A 461 -18.65 -24.25 2.00
CA ASP A 461 -18.36 -25.52 2.65
C ASP A 461 -18.60 -25.43 4.16
N LYS A 462 -19.74 -25.97 4.60
CA LYS A 462 -20.13 -25.98 6.02
C LYS A 462 -19.19 -26.79 6.91
N SER A 463 -18.39 -27.71 6.36
CA SER A 463 -17.41 -28.45 7.15
C SER A 463 -16.30 -27.53 7.72
N LEU A 464 -16.05 -26.40 7.06
CA LEU A 464 -15.08 -25.41 7.52
C LEU A 464 -15.50 -24.72 8.83
N LEU A 465 -16.80 -24.69 9.15
CA LEU A 465 -17.28 -24.07 10.40
C LEU A 465 -16.73 -24.78 11.63
N ALA A 466 -16.76 -26.11 11.66
CA ALA A 466 -16.21 -26.89 12.76
C ALA A 466 -14.70 -26.69 12.92
N ARG A 467 -13.97 -26.55 11.80
CA ARG A 467 -12.53 -26.25 11.81
C ARG A 467 -12.24 -24.84 12.34
N ILE A 468 -13.06 -23.86 11.96
CA ILE A 468 -12.94 -22.50 12.49
C ILE A 468 -13.16 -22.53 14.01
N GLU A 469 -14.23 -23.17 14.48
CA GLU A 469 -14.53 -23.28 15.91
C GLU A 469 -13.38 -23.94 16.70
N ASP A 470 -12.80 -25.04 16.18
CA ASP A 470 -11.64 -25.70 16.78
C ASP A 470 -10.43 -24.76 16.91
N VAL A 471 -10.04 -24.13 15.80
CA VAL A 471 -8.90 -23.22 15.74
C VAL A 471 -9.09 -22.02 16.66
N GLU A 472 -10.27 -21.39 16.66
CA GLU A 472 -10.57 -20.24 17.50
C GLU A 472 -10.55 -20.60 18.99
N SER A 473 -11.07 -21.78 19.35
CA SER A 473 -11.01 -22.27 20.73
C SER A 473 -9.57 -22.50 21.20
N ARG A 474 -8.73 -23.11 20.36
CA ARG A 474 -7.31 -23.38 20.68
C ARG A 474 -6.49 -22.10 20.80
N PHE A 475 -6.67 -21.14 19.89
CA PHE A 475 -6.02 -19.83 20.04
C PHE A 475 -6.49 -19.07 21.28
N SER A 476 -7.77 -19.14 21.62
CA SER A 476 -8.29 -18.53 22.85
C SER A 476 -7.60 -19.12 24.08
N ALA A 477 -7.46 -20.45 24.14
CA ALA A 477 -6.74 -21.13 25.22
C ALA A 477 -5.25 -20.72 25.30
N LEU A 478 -4.57 -20.55 24.17
CA LEU A 478 -3.19 -20.05 24.16
C LEU A 478 -3.10 -18.56 24.54
N ALA A 479 -4.06 -17.72 24.12
CA ALA A 479 -4.10 -16.30 24.45
C ALA A 479 -4.35 -16.06 25.94
N GLU A 480 -5.19 -16.89 26.56
CA GLU A 480 -5.44 -16.91 28.01
C GLU A 480 -4.19 -17.30 28.81
N ARG A 481 -3.41 -18.28 28.33
CA ARG A 481 -2.09 -18.58 28.90
C ARG A 481 -1.13 -17.41 28.79
N GLY A 482 -1.27 -16.61 27.72
CA GLY A 482 -0.53 -15.37 27.53
C GLY A 482 0.98 -15.59 27.47
N PHE A 483 1.73 -14.74 28.16
CA PHE A 483 3.16 -14.97 28.36
C PHE A 483 3.28 -16.01 29.48
N GLY A 484 3.63 -17.25 29.12
CA GLY A 484 3.81 -18.33 30.10
C GLY A 484 4.82 -17.97 31.20
N PRO A 485 4.92 -18.77 32.27
CA PRO A 485 5.91 -18.55 33.32
C PRO A 485 7.30 -18.44 32.69
N ALA A 486 8.10 -17.45 33.13
CA ALA A 486 9.45 -17.25 32.64
C ALA A 486 10.21 -18.58 32.76
N VAL A 487 10.69 -19.11 31.63
CA VAL A 487 11.54 -20.30 31.65
C VAL A 487 12.75 -19.93 32.49
N ALA A 488 12.87 -20.54 33.67
CA ALA A 488 14.03 -20.37 34.52
C ALA A 488 15.26 -20.63 33.66
N SER A 489 16.22 -19.70 33.67
CA SER A 489 17.50 -19.86 33.00
C SER A 489 18.03 -21.27 33.28
N GLU A 490 18.18 -22.10 32.25
CA GLU A 490 18.95 -23.34 32.30
C GLU A 490 20.45 -22.99 32.42
N GLU A 491 20.80 -22.27 33.49
CA GLU A 491 22.15 -22.19 34.01
C GLU A 491 22.19 -23.05 35.27
N GLY A 492 22.40 -24.36 35.08
CA GLY A 492 22.64 -25.26 36.21
C GLY A 492 22.05 -26.66 36.05
N ALA A 493 22.50 -27.41 35.05
CA ALA A 493 22.42 -28.87 35.09
C ALA A 493 23.68 -29.48 34.44
N GLN A 494 24.73 -29.54 35.28
CA GLN A 494 25.94 -30.39 35.27
C GLN A 494 26.83 -30.46 34.02
#